data_AF-A0A7C0YUU4-F1
#
_entry.id   AF-A0A7C0YUU4-F1
#
_cell.length_a   1.000
_cell.length_b   1.000
_cell.length_c   1.000
_cell.angle_alpha   90.00
_cell.angle_beta   90.00
_cell.angle_gamma   90.00
#
_symmetry.space_group_name_H-M   'P 1'
#
loop_
_entity.id
_entity.type
_entity.pdbx_description
1 polymer ?
#
loop_
_entity_poly.entity_id
_entity_poly.type
_entity_poly.pdbx_seq_one_letter_code
_entity_poly.pdbx_strand_id
1 'polypeptide(L)' 'MYTNIGCPQYVSVNELVETVSKVAGKTVKIKHIDGPVGVHSGNFSNEKIYSIGWQSKFNLKEGIKKTYPWIEEQVNNKIE' A
#
# COMPACT_ATOMS: atom_id res chain seq x y z
N MET A 1 17.79 -20.15 -1.44
CA MET A 1 17.39 -19.16 -2.46
C MET A 1 15.95 -18.74 -2.19
N TYR A 2 15.71 -17.48 -1.81
CA TYR A 2 14.36 -16.98 -1.47
C TYR A 2 13.58 -16.56 -2.73
N THR A 3 12.27 -16.34 -2.61
CA THR A 3 11.39 -15.86 -3.70
C THR A 3 10.60 -14.66 -3.17
N ASN A 4 10.70 -13.50 -3.83
CA ASN A 4 9.92 -12.33 -3.45
C ASN A 4 8.49 -12.45 -3.99
N ILE A 5 7.50 -12.16 -3.15
CA ILE A 5 6.08 -12.15 -3.52
C ILE A 5 5.56 -10.75 -3.22
N GLY A 6 5.30 -9.98 -4.27
CA GLY A 6 4.89 -8.58 -4.11
C GLY A 6 4.47 -7.96 -5.43
N CYS A 7 3.83 -6.80 -5.33
CA CYS A 7 3.52 -5.97 -6.49
C CYS A 7 4.79 -5.25 -6.96
N PRO A 8 5.14 -5.21 -8.27
CA PRO A 8 6.32 -4.51 -8.77
C PRO A 8 6.20 -2.98 -8.74
N GLN A 9 5.14 -2.45 -8.12
CA GLN A 9 4.87 -1.03 -8.05
C GLN A 9 5.68 -0.39 -6.92
N TYR A 10 6.59 0.52 -7.30
CA TYR A 10 7.27 1.39 -6.35
C TYR A 10 6.42 2.64 -6.09
N VAL A 11 6.24 2.98 -4.82
CA VAL A 11 5.47 4.14 -4.38
C VAL A 11 6.18 4.80 -3.21
N SER A 12 6.17 6.13 -3.19
CA SER A 12 6.55 6.92 -2.02
C SER A 12 5.47 6.90 -0.96
N VAL A 13 5.84 7.27 0.27
CA VAL A 13 4.87 7.47 1.36
C VAL A 13 3.84 8.57 1.01
N ASN A 14 4.26 9.60 0.27
CA ASN A 14 3.35 10.66 -0.17
C ASN A 14 2.29 10.11 -1.14
N GLU A 15 2.68 9.31 -2.13
CA GLU A 15 1.75 8.69 -3.07
C GLU A 15 0.79 7.70 -2.38
N LEU A 16 1.26 7.02 -1.33
CA LEU A 16 0.39 6.20 -0.48
C LEU A 16 -0.68 7.05 0.19
N VAL A 17 -0.29 8.14 0.86
CA VAL A 17 -1.23 9.05 1.54
C VAL A 17 -2.22 9.65 0.54
N GLU A 18 -1.76 10.09 -0.63
CA GLU A 18 -2.64 10.57 -1.69
C GLU A 18 -3.62 9.52 -2.19
N THR A 19 -3.17 8.28 -2.38
CA THR A 19 -4.01 7.18 -2.86
C THR A 19 -5.11 6.87 -1.86
N VAL A 20 -4.77 6.79 -0.57
CA VAL A 20 -5.74 6.60 0.51
C VAL A 20 -6.73 7.77 0.57
N SER A 21 -6.24 9.01 0.50
CA SER A 21 -7.07 10.21 0.55
C SER A 21 -8.08 10.27 -0.61
N LYS A 22 -7.63 9.93 -1.82
CA LYS A 22 -8.47 9.83 -3.03
C LYS A 22 -9.54 8.74 -2.88
N VAL A 23 -9.18 7.57 -2.36
CA VAL A 23 -10.16 6.48 -2.13
C VAL A 23 -11.18 6.87 -1.05
N ALA A 24 -10.73 7.55 0.00
CA ALA A 24 -11.58 8.03 1.09
C ALA A 24 -12.49 9.21 0.70
N GLY A 25 -12.28 9.83 -0.47
CA GLY A 25 -12.95 11.09 -0.82
C GLY A 25 -12.58 12.26 0.08
N LYS A 26 -11.39 12.24 0.70
CA LYS A 26 -10.94 13.24 1.68
C LYS A 26 -9.81 14.08 1.12
N THR A 27 -9.83 15.37 1.44
CA THR A 27 -8.68 16.26 1.19
C THR A 27 -7.79 16.27 2.41
N VAL A 28 -6.55 15.77 2.27
CA VAL A 28 -5.56 15.69 3.35
C VAL A 28 -4.37 16.58 3.00
N LYS A 29 -4.01 17.49 3.91
CA LYS A 29 -2.77 18.25 3.83
C LYS A 29 -1.66 17.46 4.52
N ILE A 30 -0.67 17.01 3.76
CA ILE A 30 0.47 16.27 4.30
C ILE A 30 1.33 17.23 5.15
N LYS A 31 1.59 16.84 6.40
CA LYS A 31 2.55 17.49 7.29
C LYS A 31 3.64 16.49 7.64
N HIS A 32 4.84 16.67 7.08
CA HIS A 32 6.00 15.88 7.45
C HIS A 32 6.51 16.31 8.84
N ILE A 33 6.85 15.34 9.67
CA ILE A 33 7.43 15.52 11.01
C ILE A 33 8.66 14.64 11.14
N ASP A 34 9.60 15.04 12.00
CA ASP A 34 10.79 14.23 12.27
C ASP A 34 10.44 12.94 13.03
N GLY A 35 11.15 11.87 12.72
CA GLY A 35 10.95 10.56 13.33
C GLY A 35 11.77 9.46 12.64
N PRO A 36 11.75 8.22 13.16
CA PRO A 36 12.42 7.10 12.53
C PRO A 36 11.73 6.75 11.19
N VAL A 37 12.45 6.95 10.08
CA VAL A 37 11.92 6.74 8.71
C VAL A 37 12.17 5.33 8.16
N GLY A 38 12.97 4.52 8.84
CA GLY A 38 13.31 3.17 8.38
C GLY A 38 14.16 3.16 7.10
N VAL A 39 14.03 2.11 6.29
CA VAL A 39 14.76 1.95 5.04
C VAL A 39 14.12 2.82 3.95
N HIS A 40 14.93 3.57 3.21
CA HIS A 40 14.46 4.52 2.19
C HIS A 40 13.88 3.82 0.96
N SER A 41 14.50 2.73 0.52
CA SER A 41 13.97 1.86 -0.53
C SER A 41 14.54 0.45 -0.36
N GLY A 42 13.69 -0.56 -0.56
CA GLY A 42 14.13 -1.93 -0.72
C GLY A 42 14.12 -2.28 -2.20
N ASN A 43 15.26 -2.74 -2.73
CA ASN A 43 15.30 -3.26 -4.10
C ASN A 43 14.90 -4.74 -4.07
N PHE A 44 13.76 -5.07 -4.68
CA PHE A 44 13.27 -6.45 -4.75
C PHE A 44 13.04 -6.84 -6.21
N SER A 45 13.56 -8.01 -6.61
CA SER A 45 13.28 -8.60 -7.92
C SER A 45 12.17 -9.63 -7.83
N ASN A 46 11.24 -9.58 -8.78
CA ASN A 46 10.13 -10.52 -8.93
C ASN A 46 10.39 -11.61 -9.99
N GLU A 47 11.57 -11.63 -10.62
CA GLU A 47 11.87 -12.55 -11.73
C GLU A 47 11.57 -14.01 -11.38
N LYS A 48 11.95 -14.44 -10.17
CA LYS A 48 11.75 -15.82 -9.71
C LYS A 48 10.28 -16.19 -9.47
N ILE A 49 9.43 -15.24 -9.08
CA ILE A 49 8.00 -15.53 -8.92
C ILE A 49 7.28 -15.49 -10.27
N TYR A 50 7.76 -14.67 -11.20
CA TYR A 50 7.24 -14.62 -12.57
C TYR A 50 7.57 -15.89 -13.36
N SER A 51 8.73 -16.50 -13.13
CA SER A 51 9.13 -17.74 -13.82
C SER A 51 8.23 -18.94 -13.51
N ILE A 52 7.44 -18.88 -12.43
CA ILE A 52 6.45 -19.92 -12.08
C ILE A 52 5.03 -19.54 -12.50
N GLY A 53 4.86 -18.51 -13.31
CA GLY A 53 3.57 -18.06 -13.84
C GLY A 53 2.70 -17.29 -12.84
N TRP A 54 3.24 -16.93 -11.66
CA TRP A 54 2.51 -16.13 -10.68
C TRP A 54 2.83 -14.65 -10.84
N GLN A 55 1.80 -13.80 -10.78
CA GLN A 55 1.94 -12.35 -10.78
C GLN A 55 0.91 -11.70 -9.83
N SER A 56 1.26 -10.54 -9.27
CA SER A 56 0.31 -9.76 -8.47
C SER A 56 -0.87 -9.33 -9.33
N LYS A 57 -2.10 -9.57 -8.85
CA LYS A 57 -3.34 -9.14 -9.51
C LYS A 57 -3.81 -7.75 -9.08
N PHE A 58 -3.23 -7.21 -8.02
CA PHE A 58 -3.63 -5.94 -7.43
C PHE A 58 -2.46 -4.96 -7.43
N ASN A 59 -2.75 -3.71 -7.79
CA ASN A 59 -1.88 -2.57 -7.54
C ASN A 59 -2.29 -1.87 -6.23
N LEU A 60 -1.54 -0.85 -5.82
CA LEU A 60 -1.82 -0.14 -4.58
C LEU A 60 -3.27 0.36 -4.50
N LYS A 61 -3.73 1.07 -5.53
CA LYS A 61 -5.07 1.69 -5.54
C LYS A 61 -6.18 0.65 -5.43
N GLU A 62 -6.09 -0.44 -6.18
CA GLU A 62 -7.10 -1.52 -6.13
C GLU A 62 -7.09 -2.25 -4.79
N GLY A 63 -5.93 -2.41 -4.16
CA GLY A 63 -5.83 -2.89 -2.79
C GLY A 63 -6.53 -1.95 -1.80
N ILE A 64 -6.18 -0.66 -1.83
CA ILE A 64 -6.73 0.36 -0.93
C ILE A 64 -8.26 0.51 -1.09
N LYS A 65 -8.80 0.43 -2.30
CA LYS A 65 -10.26 0.43 -2.55
C LYS A 65 -10.99 -0.69 -1.81
N LYS A 66 -10.35 -1.84 -1.61
CA LYS A 66 -10.93 -2.98 -0.89
C LYS A 66 -10.71 -2.87 0.61
N THR A 67 -9.53 -2.43 1.03
CA THR A 67 -9.17 -2.40 2.46
C THR A 67 -9.78 -1.20 3.18
N TYR A 68 -9.93 -0.05 2.52
CA TYR A 68 -10.47 1.15 3.18
C TYR A 68 -11.90 0.94 3.72
N PRO A 69 -12.88 0.45 2.93
CA PRO A 69 -14.23 0.21 3.45
C PRO A 69 -14.27 -0.83 4.58
N TRP A 70 -13.44 -1.88 4.47
CA TRP A 70 -13.33 -2.89 5.52
C TRP A 70 -12.83 -2.29 6.83
N ILE A 71 -11.79 -1.44 6.79
CA ILE A 71 -11.27 -0.74 7.99
C ILE A 71 -12.33 0.21 8.56
N GLU A 72 -13.03 0.95 7.69
CA GLU A 72 -14.10 1.86 8.10
C GLU A 72 -15.21 1.13 8.88
N GLU A 73 -15.63 -0.04 8.39
CA GLU A 73 -16.56 -0.92 9.10
C GLU A 73 -16.01 -1.34 10.47
N GLN A 74 -14.74 -1.77 10.55
CA GLN A 74 -14.13 -2.17 11.83
C GLN A 74 -14.03 -1.02 12.83
N VAL A 75 -13.86 0.22 12.36
CA VAL A 75 -13.82 1.42 13.21
C VAL A 75 -15.21 1.78 13.71
N ASN A 76 -16.22 1.76 12.84
CA ASN A 76 -17.60 2.06 13.21
C ASN A 76 -18.17 1.04 14.19
N ASN A 77 -17.88 -0.25 14.00
CA ASN A 77 -18.36 -1.33 14.88
C ASN A 77 -17.70 -1.32 16.28
N LYS A 78 -16.60 -0.59 16.47
CA LYS A 78 -15.95 -0.43 17.80
C LYS A 78 -16.52 0.74 18.60
N ILE A 79 -17.33 1.58 17.98
CA ILE A 79 -17.92 2.78 18.59
C ILE A 79 -19.33 2.48 19.14
N GLU A 80 -19.89 1.30 18.83
CA GLU A 80 -21.01 0.68 19.56
C GLU A 80 -20.51 -0.20 20.71
#